data_AF-A0A916GLS4-F1
#
_entry.id   AF-A0A916GLS4-F1
#
_cell.length_a   1.000
_cell.length_b   1.000
_cell.length_c   1.000
_cell.angle_alpha   90.00
_cell.angle_beta   90.00
_cell.angle_gamma   90.00
#
_symmetry.space_group_name_H-M   'P 1'
#
loop_
_entity.id
_entity.type
_entity.pdbx_description
1 polymer ?
#
loop_
_entity_poly.entity_id
_entity_poly.type
_entity_poly.pdbx_seq_one_letter_code
_entity_poly.pdbx_strand_id
1 'polypeptide(L)' 'MSKTSAYNFDTLSLHAGQAPDTQYGARAAPIYLTTSFVFKDTDQAAALFNMERAG' A
#
# COMPACT_ATOMS: atom_id res chain seq x y z
N MET A 1 0.06 17.81 16.45
CA MET A 1 1.26 18.41 15.81
C MET A 1 1.56 17.60 14.55
N SER A 2 1.35 18.20 13.38
CA SER A 2 1.53 17.51 12.10
C SER A 2 3.02 17.19 11.91
N LYS A 3 3.33 15.92 11.65
CA LYS A 3 4.71 15.47 11.38
C LYS A 3 5.07 15.94 9.98
N THR A 4 5.72 17.09 9.86
CA THR A 4 6.26 17.56 8.58
C THR A 4 7.20 16.48 8.06
N SER A 5 6.89 15.90 6.90
CA SER A 5 7.78 14.96 6.23
C SER A 5 9.19 15.57 6.14
N ALA A 6 10.23 14.78 6.41
CA ALA A 6 11.63 15.24 6.39
C ALA A 6 12.13 15.65 4.99
N TYR A 7 11.29 15.49 3.96
CA TYR A 7 11.61 15.75 2.56
C TYR A 7 10.80 16.91 1.99
N ASN A 8 11.41 17.64 1.06
CA ASN A 8 10.79 18.75 0.34
C ASN A 8 9.73 18.25 -0.67
N PHE A 9 8.91 19.18 -1.18
CA PHE A 9 7.81 18.90 -2.11
C PHE A 9 8.24 18.11 -3.35
N ASP A 10 9.36 18.46 -3.98
CA ASP A 10 9.82 17.79 -5.21
C ASP A 10 10.13 16.31 -4.97
N THR A 11 10.78 16.01 -3.84
CA THR A 11 11.08 14.63 -3.43
C THR A 11 9.80 13.86 -3.13
N LEU A 12 8.83 14.50 -2.47
CA LEU A 12 7.55 13.86 -2.15
C LEU A 12 6.70 13.63 -3.39
N SER A 13 6.71 14.57 -4.33
CA SER A 13 5.99 14.43 -5.60
C SER A 13 6.49 13.22 -6.39
N LEU A 14 7.78 12.90 -6.27
CA LEU A 14 8.37 11.75 -6.93
C LEU A 14 8.21 10.42 -6.17
N HIS A 15 8.19 10.44 -4.83
CA HIS A 15 8.34 9.22 -4.03
C HIS A 15 7.22 8.93 -3.02
N ALA A 16 6.40 9.90 -2.65
CA ALA A 16 5.38 9.69 -1.62
C ALA A 16 4.33 8.66 -2.07
N GLY A 17 3.98 7.73 -1.16
CA GLY A 17 3.03 6.66 -1.45
C GLY A 17 3.58 5.52 -2.31
N GLN A 18 4.85 5.54 -2.68
CA GLN A 18 5.51 4.50 -3.48
C GLN A 18 6.65 3.86 -2.68
N ALA A 19 6.80 2.55 -2.81
CA ALA A 19 7.92 1.78 -2.30
C ALA A 19 8.30 0.70 -3.32
N PRO A 20 9.55 0.20 -3.34
CA PRO A 20 9.90 -0.95 -4.16
C PRO A 20 8.98 -2.13 -3.87
N ASP A 21 8.57 -2.85 -4.92
CA ASP A 21 7.82 -4.09 -4.78
C ASP A 21 8.56 -5.05 -3.83
N THR A 22 7.85 -5.57 -2.83
CA THR A 22 8.44 -6.41 -1.78
C THR A 22 8.80 -7.80 -2.28
N GLN A 23 8.19 -8.26 -3.39
CA GLN A 23 8.42 -9.60 -3.91
C GLN A 23 9.63 -9.66 -4.84
N TYR A 24 9.81 -8.69 -5.74
CA TYR A 24 10.85 -8.70 -6.77
C TYR A 24 11.74 -7.44 -6.80
N GLY A 25 11.47 -6.44 -5.96
CA GLY A 25 12.29 -5.23 -5.86
C GLY A 25 12.07 -4.22 -6.99
N ALA A 26 11.00 -4.37 -7.79
CA ALA A 26 10.67 -3.44 -8.86
C ALA A 26 10.46 -2.02 -8.29
N ARG A 27 11.13 -1.02 -8.89
CA ARG A 27 10.98 0.39 -8.48
C ARG A 27 9.72 1.05 -9.04
N ALA A 28 9.31 0.64 -10.24
CA ALA A 28 8.05 1.08 -10.82
C ALA A 28 6.88 0.35 -10.14
N ALA A 29 5.77 1.05 -9.93
CA ALA A 29 4.55 0.47 -9.37
C ALA A 29 4.06 -0.68 -10.27
N PRO A 30 3.84 -1.89 -9.73
CA PRO A 30 3.22 -2.98 -10.48
C PRO A 30 1.81 -2.61 -10.94
N ILE A 31 1.43 -3.08 -12.13
CA ILE A 31 0.05 -2.98 -12.62
C ILE A 31 -0.72 -4.21 -12.12
N TYR A 32 -1.47 -4.06 -11.03
CA TYR A 32 -2.38 -5.09 -10.52
C TYR A 32 -3.69 -5.12 -11.32
N LEU A 33 -3.62 -5.54 -12.58
CA LEU A 33 -4.79 -5.66 -13.46
C LEU A 33 -5.59 -6.94 -13.12
N THR A 34 -6.37 -6.86 -12.06
CA THR A 34 -7.22 -7.94 -11.56
C THR A 34 -8.61 -7.42 -11.20
N THR A 35 -9.59 -8.32 -11.11
CA THR A 35 -10.94 -8.02 -10.63
C THR A 35 -11.14 -8.40 -9.16
N SER A 36 -10.24 -9.19 -8.57
CA SER A 36 -10.35 -9.69 -7.19
C SER A 36 -8.99 -10.05 -6.57
N PHE A 37 -8.97 -10.17 -5.23
CA PHE A 37 -7.82 -10.58 -4.42
C PHE A 37 -8.18 -11.74 -3.50
N VAL A 38 -7.20 -12.60 -3.19
CA VAL A 38 -7.40 -13.79 -2.35
C VAL A 38 -7.20 -13.44 -0.88
N PHE A 39 -8.14 -13.86 -0.03
CA PHE A 39 -7.97 -13.84 1.42
C PHE A 39 -7.11 -15.03 1.87
N LYS A 40 -6.28 -14.82 2.89
CA LYS A 40 -5.50 -15.87 3.52
C LYS A 40 -6.40 -16.91 4.21
N ASP A 41 -7.45 -16.43 4.88
CA ASP A 41 -8.42 -17.23 5.63
C ASP A 41 -9.75 -16.47 5.83
N THR A 42 -10.76 -17.14 6.39
CA THR A 42 -12.10 -16.58 6.63
C THR A 42 -12.09 -15.46 7.66
N ASP A 43 -11.21 -15.54 8.65
CA ASP A 43 -11.13 -14.55 9.73
C ASP A 43 -10.55 -13.22 9.20
N GLN A 44 -9.55 -13.28 8.32
CA GLN A 44 -9.02 -12.10 7.64
C GLN A 44 -10.10 -11.42 6.79
N ALA A 45 -10.88 -12.21 6.04
CA ALA A 45 -11.95 -11.67 5.21
C ALA A 45 -12.97 -10.90 6.06
N ALA A 46 -13.46 -11.51 7.14
CA ALA A 46 -14.42 -10.88 8.05
C ALA A 46 -13.87 -9.58 8.64
N ALA A 47 -12.62 -9.60 9.12
CA ALA A 47 -12.00 -8.43 9.74
C ALA A 47 -11.83 -7.24 8.78
N LEU A 48 -11.49 -7.49 7.51
CA LEU A 48 -11.36 -6.44 6.50
C LEU A 48 -12.72 -5.83 6.14
N PHE A 49 -13.76 -6.65 5.97
CA PHE A 49 -15.11 -6.16 5.66
C PHE A 49 -15.77 -5.43 6.83
N ASN A 50 -15.44 -5.81 8.06
CA ASN A 50 -15.91 -5.13 9.27
C ASN A 50 -15.09 -3.87 9.62
N MET A 51 -14.04 -3.53 8.84
CA MET A 51 -13.09 -2.45 9.13
C MET A 51 -12.37 -2.61 10.49
N GLU A 52 -12.28 -3.83 11.00
CA GLU A 52 -11.54 -4.16 12.23
C GLU A 52 -10.02 -4.15 11.97
N ARG A 53 -9.62 -4.29 10.71
CA ARG A 53 -8.25 -4.15 10.24
C ARG A 53 -8.17 -3.14 9.10
N ALA A 54 -7.14 -2.31 9.12
CA ALA A 54 -6.80 -1.48 7.97
C ALA A 54 -6.33 -2.36 6.81
N GLY A 55 -6.72 -1.98 5.60
CA GLY A 55 -6.19 -2.52 4.35
C GLY A 55 -4.83 -1.93 3.99
#